data_AF-A0A7J7LWQ9-F1
#
_entry.id   AF-A0A7J7LWQ9-F1
#
_cell.length_a   1.000
_cell.length_b   1.000
_cell.length_c   1.000
_cell.angle_alpha   90.00
_cell.angle_beta   90.00
_cell.angle_gamma   90.00
#
_symmetry.space_group_name_H-M   'P 1'
#
loop_
_entity.id
_entity.type
_entity.pdbx_description
1 polymer ?
#
loop_
_entity_poly.entity_id
_entity_poly.type
_entity_poly.pdbx_seq_one_letter_code
_entity_poly.pdbx_strand_id
1 'polypeptide(L)'
;MKSNNSVNTYSGGGGGREDCWSEEASATLIEAWGDRYLQLNRGNLRQKDWKEVSDVVNDRHDDGVKPRRSDVQCKNRIDTIKKKYKLEKSKTGPSEWRFYDRLDYLIGTTPTAMKITPPLPVPPPLKSAMVTFTVKSRKDPPAVVYSGGSSSKSRLNSLAGGSTESSDEDDDDDMGFDAGLRKCRKVDVELNDDGAAFKELATAIVKFGETYERIESAKQQQIMELERQRMEFIKDLEFKRMQMFMEAQLDLAKMKRSKYSSATGKF
;
A
#
# COMPACT_ATOMS: atom_id res chain seq x y z
N MET A 1 -4.26 -72.67 -27.25
CA MET A 1 -4.37 -71.32 -27.85
C MET A 1 -4.39 -70.27 -26.75
N LYS A 2 -3.94 -69.04 -27.02
CA LYS A 2 -3.84 -67.95 -26.04
C LYS A 2 -5.22 -67.41 -25.67
N SER A 3 -5.38 -66.91 -24.45
CA SER A 3 -5.77 -65.50 -24.21
C SER A 3 -5.73 -65.16 -22.71
N ASN A 4 -4.80 -64.28 -22.35
CA ASN A 4 -4.81 -63.58 -21.06
C ASN A 4 -5.91 -62.51 -21.12
N ASN A 5 -6.74 -62.39 -20.09
CA ASN A 5 -7.59 -61.21 -19.94
C ASN A 5 -7.03 -60.33 -18.81
N SER A 6 -6.15 -59.39 -19.18
CA SER A 6 -5.63 -58.39 -18.25
C SER A 6 -6.73 -57.40 -17.92
N VAL A 7 -6.99 -57.16 -16.63
CA VAL A 7 -7.99 -56.17 -16.19
C VAL A 7 -7.43 -54.78 -16.50
N ASN A 8 -7.82 -54.23 -17.66
CA ASN A 8 -7.45 -52.90 -18.07
C ASN A 8 -8.27 -51.87 -17.27
N THR A 9 -7.74 -51.42 -16.13
CA THR A 9 -8.30 -50.29 -15.40
C THR A 9 -8.20 -49.05 -16.27
N TYR A 10 -9.36 -48.56 -16.74
CA TYR A 10 -9.46 -47.31 -17.48
C TYR A 10 -9.15 -46.13 -16.54
N SER A 11 -7.86 -45.82 -16.40
CA SER A 11 -7.39 -44.62 -15.75
C SER A 11 -7.82 -43.42 -16.60
N GLY A 12 -8.90 -42.76 -16.18
CA GLY A 12 -9.51 -41.66 -16.91
C GLY A 12 -8.59 -40.46 -17.00
N GLY A 13 -7.99 -40.25 -18.16
CA GLY A 13 -7.10 -39.12 -18.41
C GLY A 13 -7.81 -37.77 -18.34
N GLY A 14 -7.68 -37.08 -17.22
CA GLY A 14 -7.95 -35.65 -17.08
C GLY A 14 -6.62 -34.90 -17.01
N GLY A 15 -6.21 -34.27 -18.11
CA GLY A 15 -4.94 -33.54 -18.22
C GLY A 15 -4.92 -32.25 -17.39
N GLY A 16 -4.88 -32.37 -16.07
CA GLY A 16 -4.46 -31.30 -15.19
C GLY A 16 -2.96 -31.10 -15.36
N ARG A 17 -2.56 -29.96 -15.95
CA ARG A 17 -1.17 -29.49 -15.83
C ARG A 17 -0.86 -29.48 -14.35
N GLU A 18 0.18 -30.20 -13.95
CA GLU A 18 0.59 -30.27 -12.54
C GLU A 18 0.73 -28.85 -12.03
N ASP A 19 -0.18 -28.48 -11.13
CA ASP A 19 -0.26 -27.13 -10.59
C ASP A 19 1.12 -26.87 -9.97
N CYS A 20 1.86 -25.85 -10.42
CA CYS A 20 3.28 -25.65 -10.01
C CYS A 20 3.45 -25.42 -8.48
N TRP A 21 2.31 -25.37 -7.80
CA TRP A 21 2.08 -25.49 -6.38
C TRP A 21 1.70 -26.93 -6.01
N SER A 22 2.64 -27.65 -5.39
CA SER A 22 2.31 -28.90 -4.69
C SER A 22 1.22 -28.66 -3.64
N GLU A 23 0.54 -29.73 -3.22
CA GLU A 23 -0.46 -29.65 -2.16
C GLU A 23 0.16 -29.11 -0.85
N GLU A 24 1.36 -29.58 -0.52
CA GLU A 24 2.12 -29.14 0.66
C GLU A 24 2.59 -27.68 0.60
N ALA A 25 3.03 -27.19 -0.58
CA ALA A 25 3.34 -25.78 -0.78
C ALA A 25 2.07 -24.91 -0.70
N SER A 26 0.93 -25.43 -1.16
CA SER A 26 -0.38 -24.76 -1.02
C SER A 26 -0.83 -24.71 0.45
N ALA A 27 -0.62 -25.78 1.22
CA ALA A 27 -0.88 -25.82 2.66
C ALA A 27 -0.02 -24.80 3.42
N THR A 28 1.30 -24.84 3.21
CA THR A 28 2.28 -23.92 3.80
C THR A 28 1.94 -22.46 3.48
N LEU A 29 1.52 -22.17 2.24
CA LEU A 29 1.07 -20.84 1.83
C LEU A 29 -0.18 -20.40 2.59
N ILE A 30 -1.17 -21.28 2.79
CA ILE A 30 -2.40 -20.97 3.56
C ILE A 30 -2.05 -20.67 5.02
N GLU A 31 -1.08 -21.39 5.61
CA GLU A 31 -0.60 -21.11 6.97
C GLU A 31 0.10 -19.76 7.05
N ALA A 32 1.16 -19.55 6.27
CA ALA A 32 1.95 -18.31 6.30
C ALA A 32 1.09 -17.07 5.96
N TRP A 33 0.22 -17.16 4.96
CA TRP A 33 -0.76 -16.12 4.65
C TRP A 33 -1.77 -15.93 5.79
N GLY A 34 -2.30 -17.02 6.34
CA GLY A 34 -3.30 -17.00 7.40
C GLY A 34 -2.80 -16.33 8.67
N ASP A 35 -1.56 -16.61 9.07
CA ASP A 35 -0.95 -16.03 10.28
C ASP A 35 -0.75 -14.51 10.11
N ARG A 36 -0.24 -14.06 8.96
CA ARG A 36 -0.16 -12.62 8.62
C ARG A 36 -1.54 -11.96 8.53
N TYR A 37 -2.51 -12.66 7.95
CA TYR A 37 -3.89 -12.19 7.85
C TYR A 37 -4.53 -11.99 9.23
N LEU A 38 -4.30 -12.90 10.18
CA LEU A 38 -4.76 -12.77 11.56
C LEU A 38 -4.04 -11.66 12.32
N GLN A 39 -2.71 -11.53 12.18
CA GLN A 39 -1.91 -10.45 12.80
C GLN A 39 -2.39 -9.05 12.36
N LEU A 40 -2.85 -8.91 11.12
CA LEU A 40 -3.44 -7.67 10.59
C LEU A 40 -4.93 -7.51 10.93
N ASN A 41 -5.46 -8.22 11.93
CA ASN A 41 -6.88 -8.26 12.30
C ASN A 41 -7.81 -8.52 11.10
N ARG A 42 -7.41 -9.45 10.22
CA ARG A 42 -8.10 -9.81 8.97
C ARG A 42 -8.13 -8.71 7.90
N GLY A 43 -7.20 -7.75 8.01
CA GLY A 43 -6.94 -6.70 7.04
C GLY A 43 -6.27 -7.16 5.74
N ASN A 44 -6.03 -6.22 4.84
CA ASN A 44 -5.37 -6.47 3.56
C ASN A 44 -3.84 -6.47 3.73
N LEU A 45 -3.19 -7.55 3.31
CA LEU A 45 -1.73 -7.64 3.24
C LEU A 45 -1.17 -6.68 2.18
N ARG A 46 -0.12 -5.94 2.56
CA ARG A 46 0.69 -5.07 1.69
C ARG A 46 1.82 -5.86 1.04
N GLN A 47 2.55 -5.22 0.11
CA GLN A 47 3.65 -5.87 -0.62
C GLN A 47 4.74 -6.44 0.31
N LYS A 48 5.08 -5.74 1.40
CA LYS A 48 6.03 -6.25 2.41
C LYS A 48 5.53 -7.56 3.02
N ASP A 49 4.29 -7.60 3.48
CA ASP A 49 3.68 -8.77 4.11
C ASP A 49 3.59 -9.94 3.12
N TRP A 50 3.25 -9.67 1.86
CA TRP A 50 3.25 -10.68 0.79
C TRP A 50 4.65 -11.21 0.47
N LYS A 51 5.68 -10.35 0.53
CA LYS A 51 7.07 -10.79 0.38
C LYS A 51 7.47 -11.71 1.54
N GLU A 52 7.17 -11.34 2.78
CA GLU A 52 7.45 -12.20 3.95
C GLU A 52 6.70 -13.56 3.88
N VAL A 53 5.46 -13.59 3.41
CA VAL A 53 4.74 -14.85 3.12
C VAL A 53 5.47 -15.66 2.05
N SER A 54 5.94 -15.00 0.99
CA SER A 54 6.67 -15.64 -0.11
C SER A 54 8.01 -16.21 0.35
N ASP A 55 8.73 -15.49 1.21
CA ASP A 55 10.01 -15.92 1.77
C ASP A 55 9.82 -17.17 2.66
N VAL A 56 8.82 -17.18 3.56
CA VAL A 56 8.47 -18.36 4.38
C VAL A 56 8.06 -19.58 3.54
N VAL A 57 7.32 -19.37 2.45
CA VAL A 57 6.94 -20.45 1.52
C VAL A 57 8.16 -20.97 0.75
N ASN A 58 9.04 -20.08 0.31
CA ASN A 58 10.27 -20.47 -0.37
C ASN A 58 11.19 -21.25 0.56
N ASP A 59 11.48 -20.76 1.76
CA ASP A 59 12.46 -21.39 2.66
C ASP A 59 12.05 -22.80 3.13
N ARG A 60 10.76 -23.17 2.98
CA ARG A 60 10.24 -24.53 3.22
C ARG A 60 10.13 -25.39 1.94
N HIS A 61 10.11 -24.78 0.76
CA HIS A 61 9.87 -25.44 -0.54
C HIS A 61 10.90 -25.01 -1.61
N ASP A 62 12.13 -24.74 -1.18
CA ASP A 62 13.26 -24.39 -2.04
C ASP A 62 13.91 -25.68 -2.56
N ASP A 63 13.23 -26.30 -3.53
CA ASP A 63 13.69 -27.55 -4.16
C ASP A 63 15.02 -27.39 -4.92
N GLY A 64 15.57 -26.17 -5.04
CA GLY A 64 16.74 -25.80 -5.87
C GLY A 64 16.53 -25.93 -7.39
N VAL A 65 15.57 -26.75 -7.81
CA VAL A 65 15.21 -27.06 -9.21
C VAL A 65 14.20 -26.06 -9.79
N LYS A 66 13.36 -25.44 -8.95
CA LYS A 66 12.30 -24.52 -9.37
C LYS A 66 12.66 -23.08 -8.98
N PRO A 67 12.38 -22.07 -9.83
CA PRO A 67 12.56 -20.67 -9.45
C PRO A 67 11.79 -20.34 -8.16
N ARG A 68 12.42 -19.56 -7.26
CA ARG A 68 11.76 -19.04 -6.05
C ARG A 68 10.46 -18.33 -6.41
N ARG A 69 9.41 -18.64 -5.66
CA ARG A 69 8.06 -18.10 -5.84
C ARG A 69 8.05 -16.63 -5.44
N SER A 70 7.28 -15.81 -6.16
CA SER A 70 7.13 -14.37 -5.86
C SER A 70 5.89 -14.08 -5.01
N ASP A 71 5.92 -12.92 -4.34
CA ASP A 71 4.81 -12.27 -3.65
C ASP A 71 3.49 -12.28 -4.46
N VAL A 72 3.56 -11.89 -5.74
CA VAL A 72 2.43 -11.90 -6.69
C VAL A 72 1.94 -13.32 -6.98
N GLN A 73 2.84 -14.30 -7.10
CA GLN A 73 2.45 -15.70 -7.32
C GLN A 73 1.75 -16.29 -6.10
N CYS A 74 2.27 -16.01 -4.89
CA CYS A 74 1.65 -16.38 -3.62
C CYS A 74 0.25 -15.77 -3.48
N LYS A 75 0.09 -14.48 -3.78
CA LYS A 75 -1.21 -13.79 -3.79
C LYS A 75 -2.19 -14.43 -4.77
N ASN A 76 -1.80 -14.63 -6.03
CA ASN A 76 -2.66 -15.23 -7.06
C ASN A 76 -3.10 -16.66 -6.69
N ARG A 77 -2.22 -17.42 -6.03
CA ARG A 77 -2.55 -18.75 -5.50
C ARG A 77 -3.57 -18.65 -4.37
N ILE A 78 -3.37 -17.79 -3.37
CA ILE A 78 -4.35 -17.52 -2.31
C ILE A 78 -5.71 -17.09 -2.88
N ASP A 79 -5.76 -16.19 -3.85
CA ASP A 79 -7.02 -15.75 -4.46
C ASP A 79 -7.75 -16.89 -5.18
N THR A 80 -7.02 -17.83 -5.77
CA THR A 80 -7.57 -19.05 -6.40
C THR A 80 -8.13 -20.02 -5.35
N ILE A 81 -7.37 -20.26 -4.27
CA ILE A 81 -7.81 -21.10 -3.14
C ILE A 81 -9.05 -20.48 -2.46
N LYS A 82 -9.09 -19.17 -2.25
CA LYS A 82 -10.26 -18.45 -1.70
C LYS A 82 -11.48 -18.50 -2.61
N LYS A 83 -11.31 -18.49 -3.95
CA LYS A 83 -12.40 -18.73 -4.91
C LYS A 83 -12.96 -20.15 -4.76
N LYS A 84 -12.09 -21.17 -4.68
CA LYS A 84 -12.51 -22.57 -4.46
C LYS A 84 -13.25 -22.73 -3.13
N TYR A 85 -12.75 -22.14 -2.04
CA TYR A 85 -13.44 -22.13 -0.74
C TYR A 85 -14.86 -21.56 -0.81
N LYS A 86 -15.06 -20.42 -1.50
CA LYS A 86 -16.42 -19.86 -1.68
C LYS A 86 -17.36 -20.82 -2.41
N LEU A 87 -16.86 -21.57 -3.39
CA LEU A 87 -17.63 -22.59 -4.11
C LEU A 87 -17.94 -23.78 -3.21
N GLU A 88 -16.95 -24.32 -2.48
CA GLU A 88 -17.15 -25.41 -1.51
C GLU A 88 -18.15 -25.03 -0.41
N LYS A 89 -18.05 -23.81 0.15
CA LYS A 89 -18.96 -23.30 1.19
C LYS A 89 -20.42 -23.13 0.73
N SER A 90 -20.67 -23.08 -0.58
CA SER A 90 -22.01 -23.03 -1.14
C SER A 90 -22.67 -24.40 -1.33
N LYS A 91 -21.93 -25.50 -1.13
CA LYS A 91 -22.45 -26.87 -1.22
C LYS A 91 -23.13 -27.28 0.08
N THR A 92 -24.23 -28.01 -0.03
CA THR A 92 -24.95 -28.59 1.11
C THR A 92 -24.35 -29.93 1.51
N GLY A 93 -23.41 -29.94 2.44
CA GLY A 93 -22.80 -31.14 3.00
C GLY A 93 -21.41 -30.88 3.60
N PRO A 94 -20.80 -31.86 4.27
CA PRO A 94 -19.39 -31.77 4.68
C PRO A 94 -18.49 -31.61 3.44
N SER A 95 -17.54 -30.66 3.48
CA SER A 95 -16.56 -30.53 2.40
C SER A 95 -15.44 -31.54 2.58
N GLU A 96 -15.20 -32.39 1.57
CA GLU A 96 -14.07 -33.33 1.56
C GLU A 96 -12.72 -32.65 1.29
N TRP A 97 -12.73 -31.36 0.89
CA TRP A 97 -11.53 -30.65 0.48
C TRP A 97 -10.65 -30.28 1.67
N ARG A 98 -9.44 -30.83 1.70
CA ARG A 98 -8.42 -30.71 2.77
C ARG A 98 -8.15 -29.29 3.30
N PHE A 99 -8.36 -28.24 2.49
CA PHE A 99 -8.13 -26.85 2.88
C PHE A 99 -9.39 -26.10 3.36
N TYR A 100 -10.56 -26.75 3.34
CA TYR A 100 -11.82 -26.13 3.71
C TYR A 100 -11.82 -25.65 5.16
N ASP A 101 -11.53 -26.53 6.12
CA ASP A 101 -11.62 -26.22 7.55
C ASP A 101 -10.62 -25.12 7.96
N ARG A 102 -9.38 -25.17 7.44
CA ARG A 102 -8.37 -24.14 7.69
C ARG A 102 -8.78 -22.78 7.14
N LEU A 103 -9.42 -22.73 5.97
CA LEU A 103 -9.97 -21.46 5.45
C LEU A 103 -11.25 -21.04 6.18
N ASP A 104 -12.12 -21.95 6.60
CA ASP A 104 -13.33 -21.57 7.34
C ASP A 104 -12.99 -20.97 8.71
N TYR A 105 -11.96 -21.48 9.38
CA TYR A 105 -11.39 -20.85 10.56
C TYR A 105 -10.89 -19.41 10.29
N LEU A 106 -10.10 -19.23 9.21
CA LEU A 106 -9.45 -17.95 8.88
C LEU A 106 -10.43 -16.87 8.36
N ILE A 107 -11.33 -17.22 7.46
CA ILE A 107 -12.23 -16.27 6.75
C ILE A 107 -13.73 -16.60 6.87
N GLY A 108 -14.10 -17.78 7.38
CA GLY A 108 -15.49 -18.20 7.53
C GLY A 108 -16.18 -17.69 8.80
N THR A 109 -15.41 -17.33 9.83
CA THR A 109 -15.90 -16.77 11.09
C THR A 109 -16.31 -15.30 10.92
N THR A 110 -17.53 -15.05 10.45
CA THR A 110 -18.13 -13.70 10.52
C THR A 110 -18.30 -13.27 11.98
N PRO A 111 -18.08 -11.99 12.34
CA PRO A 111 -18.26 -11.47 13.70
C PRO A 111 -19.76 -11.26 14.02
N THR A 112 -20.58 -12.28 13.79
CA THR A 112 -21.92 -12.39 14.38
C THR A 112 -21.76 -12.80 15.84
N ALA A 113 -21.55 -11.78 16.68
CA ALA A 113 -21.70 -11.77 18.13
C ALA A 113 -21.39 -13.10 18.86
N MET A 114 -20.20 -13.17 19.47
CA MET A 114 -20.06 -13.89 20.73
C MET A 114 -20.97 -13.21 21.76
N LYS A 115 -22.26 -13.60 21.78
CA LYS A 115 -23.16 -13.29 22.88
C LYS A 115 -22.66 -14.07 24.09
N ILE A 116 -21.77 -13.46 24.86
CA ILE A 116 -21.62 -13.76 26.28
C ILE A 116 -23.02 -13.61 26.87
N THR A 117 -23.65 -14.72 27.23
CA THR A 117 -24.98 -14.78 27.82
C THR A 117 -24.98 -14.10 29.18
N PRO A 118 -25.69 -12.98 29.39
CA PRO A 118 -26.01 -12.50 30.73
C PRO A 118 -27.14 -13.36 31.30
N PRO A 119 -27.12 -13.72 32.59
CA PRO A 119 -28.17 -14.56 33.18
C PRO A 119 -29.44 -13.74 33.46
N LEU A 120 -30.50 -14.06 32.73
CA LEU A 120 -31.95 -14.00 33.05
C LEU A 120 -32.60 -12.69 33.60
N PRO A 121 -33.93 -12.52 33.45
CA PRO A 121 -34.56 -11.19 33.48
C PRO A 121 -35.22 -10.83 34.82
N VAL A 122 -35.30 -9.51 35.08
CA VAL A 122 -36.19 -8.90 36.09
C VAL A 122 -37.20 -7.96 35.41
N PRO A 123 -38.48 -7.95 35.82
CA PRO A 123 -39.54 -7.21 35.14
C PRO A 123 -39.58 -5.70 35.51
N PRO A 124 -40.14 -4.83 34.64
CA PRO A 124 -40.14 -3.39 34.84
C PRO A 124 -41.37 -2.86 35.61
N PRO A 125 -41.25 -1.75 36.36
CA PRO A 125 -42.39 -0.98 36.84
C PRO A 125 -42.91 -0.02 35.75
N LEU A 126 -44.23 0.00 35.56
CA LEU A 126 -44.96 0.86 34.62
C LEU A 126 -45.09 2.31 35.10
N LYS A 127 -45.06 3.27 34.16
CA LYS A 127 -45.66 4.64 34.11
C LYS A 127 -44.94 5.44 33.00
N SER A 128 -45.55 6.38 32.26
CA SER A 128 -46.93 6.61 31.85
C SER A 128 -46.88 7.48 30.58
N ALA A 129 -47.93 7.45 29.77
CA ALA A 129 -48.01 8.03 28.43
C ALA A 129 -47.57 9.51 28.27
N MET A 130 -46.93 9.81 27.14
CA MET A 130 -47.39 10.89 26.26
C MET A 130 -47.23 10.50 24.79
N VAL A 131 -48.27 10.69 24.00
CA VAL A 131 -48.28 10.48 22.55
C VAL A 131 -48.36 11.84 21.87
N THR A 132 -47.44 12.13 20.95
CA THR A 132 -47.57 13.27 20.03
C THR A 132 -47.19 12.83 18.62
N PHE A 133 -48.20 12.72 17.75
CA PHE A 133 -48.00 12.64 16.30
C PHE A 133 -47.97 14.04 15.70
N THR A 134 -47.25 14.18 14.58
CA THR A 134 -47.49 15.00 13.35
C THR A 134 -46.17 15.61 12.85
N VAL A 135 -45.89 15.91 11.58
CA VAL A 135 -46.35 15.57 10.22
C VAL A 135 -45.24 16.14 9.29
N LYS A 136 -45.10 15.63 8.06
CA LYS A 136 -44.17 16.10 7.02
C LYS A 136 -44.27 17.59 6.68
N SER A 137 -43.16 18.16 6.17
CA SER A 137 -43.23 18.97 4.94
C SER A 137 -41.97 18.77 4.06
N ARG A 138 -42.13 18.97 2.75
CA ARG A 138 -41.06 18.97 1.72
C ARG A 138 -40.87 20.38 1.18
N LYS A 139 -39.67 20.70 0.64
CA LYS A 139 -39.44 21.33 -0.69
C LYS A 139 -37.97 21.78 -0.84
N ASP A 140 -37.22 21.02 -1.63
CA ASP A 140 -36.44 21.39 -2.84
C ASP A 140 -35.53 22.66 -2.91
N PRO A 141 -34.43 22.63 -3.72
CA PRO A 141 -33.40 23.69 -3.88
C PRO A 141 -33.78 24.67 -5.04
N PRO A 142 -32.88 25.44 -5.74
CA PRO A 142 -31.42 25.68 -5.62
C PRO A 142 -31.00 27.18 -5.75
N ALA A 143 -29.69 27.47 -5.79
CA ALA A 143 -29.10 28.50 -6.68
C ALA A 143 -27.55 28.52 -6.68
N VAL A 144 -26.98 28.62 -7.89
CA VAL A 144 -25.60 29.05 -8.17
C VAL A 144 -25.63 30.50 -8.69
N VAL A 145 -24.80 31.40 -8.15
CA VAL A 145 -24.36 32.63 -8.86
C VAL A 145 -22.95 33.05 -8.42
N TYR A 146 -22.44 34.17 -8.94
CA TYR A 146 -21.06 34.31 -9.44
C TYR A 146 -20.38 35.63 -9.01
N SER A 147 -19.04 35.61 -9.00
CA SER A 147 -18.10 36.76 -9.05
C SER A 147 -17.90 37.68 -7.83
N GLY A 148 -16.70 38.29 -7.81
CA GLY A 148 -16.34 39.44 -6.96
C GLY A 148 -14.98 39.30 -6.28
N GLY A 149 -13.87 39.59 -6.99
CA GLY A 149 -12.52 39.46 -6.43
C GLY A 149 -11.99 40.72 -5.73
N SER A 150 -10.82 40.61 -5.11
CA SER A 150 -9.91 41.75 -4.87
C SER A 150 -8.46 41.27 -4.75
N SER A 151 -7.53 42.18 -5.04
CA SER A 151 -6.14 41.91 -5.42
C SER A 151 -5.15 42.67 -4.54
N SER A 152 -4.01 42.04 -4.20
CA SER A 152 -2.65 42.61 -4.08
C SER A 152 -1.72 41.53 -3.48
N LYS A 153 -0.53 41.19 -4.03
CA LYS A 153 0.72 41.98 -4.14
C LYS A 153 1.19 42.48 -2.76
N SER A 154 2.45 42.40 -2.32
CA SER A 154 3.70 41.74 -2.79
C SER A 154 4.59 41.55 -1.52
N ARG A 155 5.84 41.05 -1.50
CA ARG A 155 6.92 40.91 -2.51
C ARG A 155 7.97 39.91 -1.99
N LEU A 156 8.91 39.49 -2.85
CA LEU A 156 10.18 38.88 -2.44
C LEU A 156 11.22 39.98 -2.15
N ASN A 157 12.20 39.71 -1.29
CA ASN A 157 13.51 40.38 -1.35
C ASN A 157 14.64 39.39 -1.04
N SER A 158 15.82 39.65 -1.61
CA SER A 158 16.98 38.75 -1.64
C SER A 158 18.27 39.52 -1.30
N LEU A 159 19.38 38.75 -1.22
CA LEU A 159 20.80 39.15 -1.21
C LEU A 159 21.48 39.52 0.13
N ALA A 160 22.75 39.06 0.18
CA ALA A 160 23.90 39.46 1.00
C ALA A 160 23.78 39.26 2.53
N GLY A 161 24.84 38.88 3.26
CA GLY A 161 26.23 38.58 2.85
C GLY A 161 27.22 39.30 3.78
N GLY A 162 28.16 38.57 4.39
CA GLY A 162 29.19 39.16 5.24
C GLY A 162 29.76 38.18 6.27
N SER A 163 31.07 37.93 6.20
CA SER A 163 31.88 37.42 7.31
C SER A 163 32.55 38.60 8.00
N THR A 164 32.57 38.62 9.34
CA THR A 164 33.66 39.09 10.24
C THR A 164 33.31 38.54 11.64
N GLU A 165 34.20 37.84 12.36
CA GLU A 165 35.36 38.25 13.18
C GLU A 165 35.02 38.46 14.68
N SER A 166 36.04 38.40 15.52
CA SER A 166 36.00 38.21 16.98
C SER A 166 35.67 39.48 17.79
N SER A 167 35.20 39.30 19.03
CA SER A 167 35.82 39.89 20.23
C SER A 167 35.32 39.23 21.51
N ASP A 168 36.21 39.14 22.50
CA ASP A 168 36.01 38.60 23.84
C ASP A 168 35.41 39.65 24.81
N GLU A 169 34.92 39.21 25.98
CA GLU A 169 35.15 39.83 27.31
C GLU A 169 34.50 39.00 28.44
N ASP A 170 35.38 38.31 29.17
CA ASP A 170 35.44 37.97 30.61
C ASP A 170 34.20 38.02 31.53
N ASP A 171 34.08 36.99 32.38
CA ASP A 171 33.65 37.12 33.79
C ASP A 171 34.34 36.00 34.60
N ASP A 172 35.26 36.39 35.50
CA ASP A 172 35.99 35.50 36.41
C ASP A 172 35.20 35.27 37.72
N ASP A 173 35.24 34.06 38.27
CA ASP A 173 35.05 33.85 39.71
C ASP A 173 35.87 32.65 40.22
N ASP A 174 36.93 32.96 40.95
CA ASP A 174 37.86 32.01 41.59
C ASP A 174 37.28 31.42 42.89
N MET A 175 37.35 30.09 43.02
CA MET A 175 37.21 29.38 44.30
C MET A 175 38.16 28.16 44.35
N GLY A 176 39.47 28.41 44.38
CA GLY A 176 40.46 27.36 44.56
C GLY A 176 40.42 26.66 45.94
N PHE A 177 40.44 25.32 45.98
CA PHE A 177 40.90 24.58 47.17
C PHE A 177 41.57 23.22 46.88
N ASP A 178 42.87 23.21 47.16
CA ASP A 178 43.77 22.13 47.60
C ASP A 178 44.11 20.91 46.70
N ALA A 179 45.41 20.66 46.61
CA ALA A 179 46.06 19.59 45.87
C ALA A 179 46.14 18.28 46.69
N GLY A 180 44.99 17.67 46.94
CA GLY A 180 44.90 16.38 47.61
C GLY A 180 45.41 15.20 46.77
N LEU A 181 46.71 14.88 46.84
CA LEU A 181 47.34 13.72 46.21
C LEU A 181 46.65 12.39 46.63
N ARG A 182 45.64 11.97 45.88
CA ARG A 182 45.02 10.65 46.00
C ARG A 182 45.04 9.96 44.66
N LYS A 183 46.13 9.22 44.45
CA LYS A 183 46.36 8.19 43.42
C LYS A 183 45.07 7.73 42.72
N CYS A 184 44.63 8.45 41.68
CA CYS A 184 43.74 7.87 40.69
C CYS A 184 44.51 6.69 40.11
N ARG A 185 44.06 5.49 40.49
CA ARG A 185 44.61 4.23 40.02
C ARG A 185 44.47 4.30 38.50
N LYS A 186 45.60 4.45 37.78
CA LYS A 186 45.68 3.98 36.40
C LYS A 186 45.33 2.50 36.49
N VAL A 187 44.06 2.21 36.26
CA VAL A 187 43.69 0.92 35.73
C VAL A 187 44.13 1.06 34.28
N ASP A 188 45.30 0.51 33.97
CA ASP A 188 45.55 0.02 32.63
C ASP A 188 44.51 -1.08 32.38
N VAL A 189 43.31 -0.65 32.03
CA VAL A 189 42.43 -1.45 31.20
C VAL A 189 43.04 -1.31 29.81
N GLU A 190 43.53 -2.42 29.27
CA GLU A 190 44.02 -2.50 27.89
C GLU A 190 42.84 -2.31 26.91
N LEU A 191 42.39 -1.05 26.76
CA LEU A 191 41.33 -0.65 25.83
C LEU A 191 41.89 -0.53 24.41
N ASN A 192 42.38 -1.64 23.86
CA ASN A 192 42.99 -1.72 22.53
C ASN A 192 42.14 -2.54 21.53
N ASP A 193 40.82 -2.60 21.72
CA ASP A 193 39.88 -3.23 20.77
C ASP A 193 38.57 -2.43 20.61
N ASP A 194 37.90 -2.05 21.71
CA ASP A 194 36.60 -1.35 21.68
C ASP A 194 36.59 -0.08 20.81
N GLY A 195 37.67 0.73 20.88
CA GLY A 195 37.80 1.96 20.09
C GLY A 195 37.86 1.72 18.58
N ALA A 196 38.34 0.55 18.15
CA ALA A 196 38.33 0.15 16.74
C ALA A 196 36.92 -0.26 16.31
N ALA A 197 36.22 -1.06 17.12
CA ALA A 197 34.84 -1.48 16.87
C ALA A 197 33.86 -0.29 16.77
N PHE A 198 33.95 0.69 17.69
CA PHE A 198 33.14 1.91 17.61
C PHE A 198 33.48 2.77 16.39
N LYS A 199 34.74 2.82 15.97
CA LYS A 199 35.17 3.52 14.75
C LYS A 199 34.66 2.84 13.48
N GLU A 200 34.65 1.51 13.44
CA GLU A 200 34.07 0.74 12.34
C GLU A 200 32.55 0.94 12.27
N LEU A 201 31.85 0.91 13.40
CA LEU A 201 30.41 1.19 13.48
C LEU A 201 30.08 2.61 12.99
N ALA A 202 30.81 3.63 13.43
CA ALA A 202 30.64 5.01 12.94
C ALA A 202 30.86 5.10 11.42
N THR A 203 31.89 4.40 10.91
CA THR A 203 32.18 4.32 9.46
C THR A 203 31.04 3.63 8.69
N ALA A 204 30.45 2.57 9.25
CA ALA A 204 29.33 1.85 8.63
C ALA A 204 28.05 2.70 8.60
N ILE A 205 27.76 3.45 9.66
CA ILE A 205 26.61 4.37 9.74
C ILE A 205 26.71 5.48 8.68
N VAL A 206 27.88 6.09 8.51
CA VAL A 206 28.10 7.11 7.46
C VAL A 206 27.88 6.54 6.06
N LYS A 207 28.52 5.41 5.74
CA LYS A 207 28.35 4.71 4.44
C LYS A 207 26.90 4.29 4.17
N PHE A 208 26.15 3.91 5.21
CA PHE A 208 24.73 3.62 5.10
C PHE A 208 23.93 4.88 4.76
N GLY A 209 24.20 6.01 5.42
CA GLY A 209 23.62 7.31 5.11
C GLY A 209 23.84 7.75 3.66
N GLU A 210 25.09 7.75 3.20
CA GLU A 210 25.48 8.06 1.81
C GLU A 210 24.80 7.16 0.77
N THR A 211 24.57 5.89 1.13
CA THR A 211 23.90 4.92 0.25
C THR A 211 22.39 5.15 0.23
N TYR A 212 21.79 5.45 1.38
CA TYR A 212 20.37 5.77 1.51
C TYR A 212 20.02 7.07 0.76
N GLU A 213 20.84 8.12 0.91
CA GLU A 213 20.67 9.39 0.21
C GLU A 213 20.66 9.21 -1.32
N ARG A 214 21.60 8.42 -1.86
CA ARG A 214 21.62 8.09 -3.30
C ARG A 214 20.38 7.33 -3.76
N ILE A 215 19.90 6.37 -2.96
CA ILE A 215 18.70 5.58 -3.29
C ILE A 215 17.44 6.47 -3.27
N GLU A 216 17.26 7.30 -2.25
CA GLU A 216 16.09 8.17 -2.15
C GLU A 216 16.14 9.28 -3.21
N SER A 217 17.32 9.83 -3.53
CA SER A 217 17.51 10.78 -4.64
C SER A 217 17.12 10.16 -5.99
N ALA A 218 17.57 8.94 -6.29
CA ALA A 218 17.21 8.23 -7.52
C ALA A 218 15.70 7.96 -7.60
N LYS A 219 15.07 7.58 -6.47
CA LYS A 219 13.62 7.38 -6.36
C LYS A 219 12.85 8.69 -6.59
N GLN A 220 13.30 9.81 -6.04
CA GLN A 220 12.69 11.13 -6.30
C GLN A 220 12.81 11.54 -7.77
N GLN A 221 13.99 11.33 -8.39
CA GLN A 221 14.20 11.58 -9.82
C GLN A 221 13.24 10.76 -10.70
N GLN A 222 13.04 9.46 -10.40
CA GLN A 222 12.07 8.63 -11.11
C GLN A 222 10.63 9.11 -10.95
N ILE A 223 10.23 9.55 -9.75
CA ILE A 223 8.89 10.11 -9.51
C ILE A 223 8.69 11.40 -10.33
N MET A 224 9.67 12.31 -10.31
CA MET A 224 9.61 13.54 -11.09
C MET A 224 9.55 13.28 -12.60
N GLU A 225 10.31 12.31 -13.12
CA GLU A 225 10.29 11.96 -14.55
C GLU A 225 8.95 11.33 -14.98
N LEU A 226 8.37 10.45 -14.16
CA LEU A 226 7.04 9.89 -14.42
C LEU A 226 5.95 10.96 -14.35
N GLU A 227 6.05 11.91 -13.42
CA GLU A 227 5.11 13.03 -13.35
C GLU A 227 5.29 14.00 -14.54
N ARG A 228 6.52 14.26 -14.97
CA ARG A 228 6.84 15.05 -16.17
C ARG A 228 6.18 14.45 -17.42
N GLN A 229 6.37 13.15 -17.65
CA GLN A 229 5.75 12.43 -18.77
C GLN A 229 4.21 12.46 -18.68
N ARG A 230 3.64 12.33 -17.47
CA ARG A 230 2.19 12.45 -17.25
C ARG A 230 1.67 13.84 -17.59
N MET A 231 2.35 14.91 -17.18
CA MET A 231 1.95 16.28 -17.50
C MET A 231 2.08 16.57 -19.01
N GLU A 232 3.16 16.09 -19.63
CA GLU A 232 3.41 16.22 -21.08
C GLU A 232 2.29 15.56 -21.90
N PHE A 233 1.91 14.33 -21.57
CA PHE A 233 0.79 13.64 -22.23
C PHE A 233 -0.55 14.37 -22.05
N ILE A 234 -0.86 14.90 -20.87
CA ILE A 234 -2.08 15.67 -20.62
C ILE A 234 -2.10 16.96 -21.45
N LYS A 235 -0.95 17.67 -21.51
CA LYS A 235 -0.78 18.88 -22.32
C LYS A 235 -0.96 18.60 -23.81
N ASP A 236 -0.40 17.51 -24.32
CA ASP A 236 -0.53 17.09 -25.71
C ASP A 236 -1.96 16.70 -26.08
N LEU A 237 -2.68 16.03 -25.17
CA LEU A 237 -4.10 15.74 -25.34
C LEU A 237 -4.95 17.02 -25.38
N GLU A 238 -4.69 17.97 -24.48
CA GLU A 238 -5.40 19.25 -24.50
C GLU A 238 -5.08 20.09 -25.74
N PHE A 239 -3.81 20.10 -26.19
CA PHE A 239 -3.42 20.75 -27.43
C PHE A 239 -4.17 20.16 -28.63
N LYS A 240 -4.22 18.83 -28.75
CA LYS A 240 -4.98 18.14 -29.81
C LYS A 240 -6.49 18.42 -29.71
N ARG A 241 -7.05 18.46 -28.49
CA ARG A 241 -8.47 18.83 -28.25
C ARG A 241 -8.76 20.25 -28.73
N MET A 242 -7.87 21.20 -28.41
CA MET A 242 -7.99 22.60 -28.81
C MET A 242 -7.84 22.78 -30.32
N GLN A 243 -6.87 22.08 -30.94
CA GLN A 243 -6.65 22.10 -32.38
C GLN A 243 -7.91 21.64 -33.14
N MET A 244 -8.46 20.46 -32.83
CA MET A 244 -9.67 19.97 -33.48
C MET A 244 -10.87 20.92 -33.31
N PHE A 245 -11.01 21.55 -32.13
CA PHE A 245 -12.06 22.54 -31.90
C PHE A 245 -11.85 23.80 -32.74
N MET A 246 -10.62 24.31 -32.83
CA MET A 246 -10.28 25.50 -33.64
C MET A 246 -10.49 25.23 -35.13
N GLU A 247 -10.05 24.09 -35.64
CA GLU A 247 -10.26 23.65 -37.03
C GLU A 247 -11.76 23.57 -37.36
N ALA A 248 -12.56 22.93 -36.50
CA ALA A 248 -14.01 22.84 -36.68
C ALA A 248 -14.71 24.22 -36.70
N GLN A 249 -14.31 25.15 -35.84
CA GLN A 249 -14.83 26.53 -35.86
C GLN A 249 -14.46 27.27 -37.14
N LEU A 250 -13.21 27.11 -37.59
CA LEU A 250 -12.68 27.75 -38.80
C LEU A 250 -13.39 27.23 -40.06
N ASP A 251 -13.63 25.92 -40.15
CA ASP A 251 -14.36 25.32 -41.27
C ASP A 251 -15.86 25.68 -41.27
N LEU A 252 -16.51 25.70 -40.10
CA LEU A 252 -17.87 26.25 -39.97
C LEU A 252 -17.96 27.72 -40.43
N ALA A 253 -16.94 28.54 -40.13
CA ALA A 253 -16.87 29.92 -40.57
C ALA A 253 -16.66 30.05 -42.10
N LYS A 254 -15.77 29.24 -42.69
CA LYS A 254 -15.61 29.14 -44.16
C LYS A 254 -16.92 28.77 -44.84
N MET A 255 -17.60 27.72 -44.36
CA MET A 255 -18.87 27.23 -44.89
C MET A 255 -19.97 28.30 -44.82
N LYS A 256 -20.06 29.04 -43.71
CA LYS A 256 -20.98 30.19 -43.59
C LYS A 256 -20.65 31.27 -44.62
N ARG A 257 -19.39 31.71 -44.71
CA ARG A 257 -18.97 32.79 -45.63
C ARG A 257 -19.21 32.45 -47.10
N SER A 258 -18.94 31.21 -47.50
CA SER A 258 -19.20 30.70 -48.87
C SER A 258 -20.71 30.64 -49.20
N LYS A 259 -21.56 30.26 -48.25
CA LYS A 259 -23.03 30.31 -48.41
C LYS A 259 -23.56 31.74 -48.56
N TYR A 260 -22.99 32.71 -47.86
CA TYR A 260 -23.39 34.11 -48.02
C TYR A 260 -22.91 34.73 -49.35
N SER A 261 -21.70 34.43 -49.82
CA SER A 261 -21.21 34.95 -51.11
C SER A 261 -21.92 34.35 -52.33
N SER A 262 -22.43 33.13 -52.23
CA SER A 262 -23.22 32.47 -53.29
C SER A 262 -24.69 32.92 -53.31
N ALA A 263 -25.21 33.48 -52.20
CA ALA A 263 -26.56 34.04 -52.14
C ALA A 263 -26.66 35.46 -52.75
N THR A 264 -25.57 36.23 -52.77
CA THR A 264 -25.55 37.63 -53.26
C THR A 264 -25.16 37.78 -54.74
N GLY A 265 -24.93 36.68 -55.46
CA GLY A 265 -24.45 36.67 -56.85
C GLY A 265 -25.54 36.61 -57.93
N LYS A 266 -26.78 36.99 -57.62
CA LYS A 266 -27.91 37.00 -58.57
C LYS A 266 -28.69 38.33 -58.49
N PHE A 267 -28.25 39.29 -59.29
CA PHE A 267 -29.00 40.44 -59.79
C PHE A 267 -28.48 40.75 -61.20
#